data_AF-R7CY33-F1
#
_entry.id   AF-R7CY33-F1
#
_cell.length_a   1.000
_cell.length_b   1.000
_cell.length_c   1.000
_cell.angle_alpha   90.00
_cell.angle_beta   90.00
_cell.angle_gamma   90.00
#
_symmetry.space_group_name_H-M   'P 1'
#
loop_
_entity.id
_entity.type
_entity.pdbx_description
1 polymer ?
#
loop_
_entity_poly.entity_id
_entity_poly.type
_entity_poly.pdbx_seq_one_letter_code
_entity_poly.pdbx_strand_id
1 'polypeptide(L)'
;MKRNTTALGREVTFSAPGEYVPGGIVADADGNFWLSVFWTRRPKVGYFIKVDPKEMKELESVTVNEFISPGYDPTHGISIDGDYIYLMGVQSLNTEFYYERSGVIRRFNLKTKRLEKAGDVFKDVPEVQFIGCNPIVDSRTHLLYIPGQTGNGKNGPDDNYLLIYDCSGAKPVLKEKIQGKTSNIRYIFIN
;
A
#
# COMPACT_ATOMS: atom_id res chain seq x y z
N MET A 1 0.72 -9.90 -43.49
CA MET A 1 0.05 -10.53 -42.34
C MET A 1 -0.48 -9.42 -41.43
N LYS A 2 -1.78 -9.09 -41.47
CA LYS A 2 -2.37 -8.08 -40.57
C LYS A 2 -2.59 -8.77 -39.21
N ARG A 3 -1.94 -8.28 -38.14
CA ARG A 3 -2.22 -8.75 -36.78
C ARG A 3 -3.63 -8.28 -36.41
N ASN A 4 -4.58 -9.20 -36.33
CA ASN A 4 -5.84 -8.98 -35.63
C ASN A 4 -5.51 -8.90 -34.13
N THR A 5 -5.24 -7.70 -33.63
CA THR A 5 -5.27 -7.41 -32.20
C THR A 5 -6.73 -7.16 -31.83
N THR A 6 -7.51 -8.22 -31.66
CA THR A 6 -8.73 -8.13 -30.87
C THR A 6 -8.25 -7.75 -29.47
N ALA A 7 -8.49 -6.51 -29.05
CA ALA A 7 -8.15 -6.08 -27.70
C ALA A 7 -8.93 -7.00 -26.72
N LEU A 8 -8.22 -7.86 -26.01
CA LEU A 8 -8.78 -8.74 -24.97
C LEU A 8 -9.05 -7.96 -23.66
N GLY A 9 -8.85 -6.64 -23.65
CA GLY A 9 -9.04 -5.78 -22.50
C GLY A 9 -10.43 -5.18 -22.46
N ARG A 10 -11.07 -5.25 -21.29
CA ARG A 10 -12.15 -4.34 -20.92
C ARG A 10 -11.53 -3.22 -20.10
N GLU A 11 -11.97 -1.98 -20.33
CA GLU A 11 -11.46 -0.80 -19.64
C GLU A 11 -12.51 -0.30 -18.65
N VAL A 12 -12.05 0.18 -17.49
CA VAL A 12 -12.87 0.98 -16.57
C VAL A 12 -12.27 2.38 -16.55
N THR A 13 -13.06 3.38 -16.91
CA THR A 13 -12.66 4.78 -16.81
C THR A 13 -13.27 5.39 -15.55
N PHE A 14 -12.46 6.04 -14.74
CA PHE A 14 -12.89 6.70 -13.51
C PHE A 14 -12.88 8.21 -13.70
N SER A 15 -13.88 8.89 -13.14
CA SER A 15 -13.95 10.36 -13.19
C SER A 15 -13.09 10.97 -12.09
N ALA A 16 -11.77 10.99 -12.30
CA ALA A 16 -10.82 11.59 -11.37
C ALA A 16 -10.17 12.84 -12.03
N PRO A 17 -10.22 14.04 -11.41
CA PRO A 17 -9.64 15.26 -11.97
C PRO A 17 -8.10 15.35 -11.83
N GLY A 18 -7.34 15.15 -12.90
CA GLY A 18 -5.88 15.38 -12.92
C GLY A 18 -5.03 14.18 -13.35
N GLU A 19 -3.72 14.27 -13.11
CA GLU A 19 -2.72 13.23 -13.40
C GLU A 19 -2.63 12.24 -12.23
N TYR A 20 -3.27 11.08 -12.37
CA TYR A 20 -3.30 10.05 -11.33
C TYR A 20 -2.30 8.94 -11.60
N VAL A 21 -1.75 8.40 -10.51
CA VAL A 21 -0.96 7.17 -10.53
C VAL A 21 -1.71 6.11 -9.72
N PRO A 22 -1.86 4.88 -10.25
CA PRO A 22 -2.37 3.77 -9.46
C PRO A 22 -1.39 3.47 -8.32
N GLY A 23 -1.92 3.46 -7.10
CA GLY A 23 -1.20 3.00 -5.91
C GLY A 23 -1.18 1.47 -5.92
N GLY A 24 -2.32 0.84 -5.66
CA GLY A 24 -2.46 -0.61 -5.53
C GLY A 24 -3.85 -1.13 -5.79
N ILE A 25 -3.95 -2.46 -5.82
CA ILE A 25 -5.19 -3.21 -6.04
C ILE A 25 -5.31 -4.34 -5.01
N VAL A 26 -6.51 -4.59 -4.50
CA VAL A 26 -6.82 -5.75 -3.65
C VAL A 26 -8.25 -6.24 -3.89
N ALA A 27 -8.47 -7.55 -3.83
CA ALA A 27 -9.81 -8.13 -3.89
C ALA A 27 -10.51 -8.06 -2.53
N ASP A 28 -11.81 -7.73 -2.50
CA ASP A 28 -12.64 -7.90 -1.32
C ASP A 28 -13.31 -9.29 -1.29
N ALA A 29 -13.97 -9.60 -0.16
CA ALA A 29 -14.63 -10.87 0.06
C ALA A 29 -15.80 -11.15 -0.91
N ASP A 30 -16.38 -10.10 -1.50
CA ASP A 30 -17.47 -10.21 -2.48
C ASP A 30 -16.94 -10.45 -3.91
N GLY A 31 -15.61 -10.49 -4.08
CA GLY A 31 -14.95 -10.64 -5.38
C GLY A 31 -14.90 -9.35 -6.20
N ASN A 32 -15.14 -8.19 -5.58
CA ASN A 32 -14.85 -6.89 -6.19
C ASN A 32 -13.39 -6.52 -5.96
N PHE A 33 -12.90 -5.52 -6.68
CA PHE A 33 -11.57 -4.95 -6.43
C PHE A 33 -11.67 -3.57 -5.78
N TRP A 34 -10.79 -3.30 -4.84
CA TRP A 34 -10.46 -1.95 -4.40
C TRP A 34 -9.17 -1.51 -5.08
N LEU A 35 -9.17 -0.27 -5.55
CA LEU A 35 -8.03 0.43 -6.10
C LEU A 35 -7.70 1.60 -5.17
N SER A 36 -6.41 1.82 -4.90
CA SER A 36 -5.95 3.11 -4.41
C SER A 36 -5.33 3.89 -5.57
N VAL A 37 -5.68 5.16 -5.71
CA VAL A 37 -5.11 6.05 -6.72
C VAL A 37 -4.80 7.41 -6.08
N PHE A 38 -3.69 8.03 -6.44
CA PHE A 38 -3.29 9.32 -5.86
C PHE A 38 -2.93 10.35 -6.92
N TRP A 39 -3.17 11.62 -6.60
CA TRP A 39 -2.86 12.73 -7.50
C TRP A 39 -1.40 13.15 -7.35
N THR A 40 -0.60 12.99 -8.39
CA THR A 40 0.84 13.33 -8.37
C THR A 40 1.12 14.78 -8.01
N ARG A 41 0.27 15.72 -8.48
CA ARG A 41 0.41 17.16 -8.20
C ARG A 41 -0.22 17.59 -6.88
N ARG A 42 -1.03 16.74 -6.25
CA ARG A 42 -1.59 16.96 -4.91
C ARG A 42 -1.48 15.67 -4.09
N PRO A 43 -0.29 15.33 -3.57
CA PRO A 43 -0.05 14.04 -2.89
C PRO A 43 -0.85 13.85 -1.58
N LYS A 44 -1.51 14.90 -1.09
CA LYS A 44 -2.53 14.85 -0.02
C LYS A 44 -3.92 14.43 -0.48
N VAL A 45 -4.12 14.18 -1.78
CA VAL A 45 -5.43 13.81 -2.33
C VAL A 45 -5.30 12.44 -2.96
N GLY A 46 -6.06 11.51 -2.39
CA GLY A 46 -6.14 10.13 -2.82
C GLY A 46 -7.56 9.66 -2.99
N TYR A 47 -7.75 8.55 -3.66
CA TYR A 47 -9.05 7.92 -3.85
C TYR A 47 -8.94 6.44 -3.58
N PHE A 48 -9.97 5.91 -2.93
CA PHE A 48 -10.26 4.48 -2.91
C PHE A 48 -11.45 4.23 -3.83
N ILE A 49 -11.29 3.34 -4.80
CA ILE A 49 -12.31 3.06 -5.82
C ILE A 49 -12.64 1.58 -5.76
N LYS A 50 -13.92 1.24 -5.52
CA LYS A 50 -14.43 -0.12 -5.61
C LYS A 50 -14.92 -0.39 -7.04
N VAL A 51 -14.53 -1.52 -7.60
CA VAL A 51 -14.79 -1.90 -8.99
C VAL A 51 -15.39 -3.31 -9.03
N ASP A 52 -16.48 -3.45 -9.77
CA ASP A 52 -17.01 -4.77 -10.15
C ASP A 52 -16.21 -5.29 -11.36
N PRO A 53 -15.45 -6.38 -11.23
CA PRO A 53 -14.66 -6.89 -12.34
C PRO A 53 -15.46 -7.62 -13.42
N LYS A 54 -16.72 -8.01 -13.15
CA LYS A 54 -17.57 -8.67 -14.14
C LYS A 54 -18.13 -7.66 -15.14
N GLU A 55 -18.69 -6.59 -14.59
CA GLU A 55 -19.30 -5.49 -15.36
C GLU A 55 -18.28 -4.40 -15.73
N MET A 56 -17.09 -4.43 -15.14
CA MET A 56 -16.03 -3.44 -15.36
C MET A 56 -16.53 -2.01 -15.11
N LYS A 57 -17.18 -1.82 -13.96
CA LYS A 57 -17.77 -0.53 -13.55
C LYS A 57 -17.35 -0.14 -12.15
N GLU A 58 -17.24 1.17 -11.94
CA GLU A 58 -17.13 1.76 -10.60
C GLU A 58 -18.41 1.48 -9.80
N LEU A 59 -18.24 0.93 -8.60
CA LEU A 59 -19.31 0.74 -7.63
C LEU A 59 -19.32 1.85 -6.58
N GLU A 60 -18.13 2.32 -6.19
CA GLU A 60 -17.94 3.33 -5.16
C GLU A 60 -16.62 4.06 -5.39
N SER A 61 -16.57 5.36 -5.13
CA SER A 61 -15.33 6.11 -5.00
C SER A 61 -15.35 7.01 -3.77
N VAL A 62 -14.23 7.04 -3.06
CA VAL A 62 -14.04 7.81 -1.84
C VAL A 62 -12.78 8.64 -1.94
N THR A 63 -12.92 9.96 -1.90
CA THR A 63 -11.80 10.88 -1.80
C THR A 63 -11.29 10.94 -0.36
N VAL A 64 -9.98 10.80 -0.18
CA VAL A 64 -9.28 11.01 1.08
C VAL A 64 -8.31 12.18 0.96
N ASN A 65 -8.35 13.10 1.92
CA ASN A 65 -7.48 14.28 1.97
C ASN A 65 -6.24 13.99 2.83
N GLU A 66 -5.58 12.87 2.57
CA GLU A 66 -4.46 12.37 3.34
C GLU A 66 -3.36 11.77 2.45
N PHE A 67 -2.21 11.52 3.06
CA PHE A 67 -1.06 10.88 2.42
C PHE A 67 -1.25 9.39 2.22
N ILE A 68 -1.83 9.05 1.07
CA ILE A 68 -1.73 7.69 0.50
C ILE A 68 -0.66 7.62 -0.58
N SER A 69 -0.14 8.79 -1.03
CA SER A 69 0.96 8.84 -1.95
C SER A 69 2.24 8.41 -1.23
N PRO A 70 3.11 7.66 -1.89
CA PRO A 70 4.27 7.06 -1.25
C PRO A 70 5.60 7.34 -1.97
N GLY A 71 5.59 8.34 -2.87
CA GLY A 71 6.70 8.65 -3.75
C GLY A 71 6.44 8.27 -5.21
N TYR A 72 7.49 8.34 -6.03
CA TYR A 72 7.46 8.08 -7.49
C TYR A 72 7.40 6.58 -7.83
N ASP A 73 7.51 5.69 -6.85
CA ASP A 73 7.47 4.26 -7.09
C ASP A 73 6.02 3.84 -7.45
N PRO A 74 5.77 3.31 -8.65
CA PRO A 74 4.41 3.08 -9.17
C PRO A 74 3.73 1.80 -8.63
N THR A 75 4.18 1.26 -7.50
CA THR A 75 3.77 -0.09 -7.03
C THR A 75 3.46 -0.13 -5.53
N HIS A 76 2.48 0.63 -5.08
CA HIS A 76 2.10 0.62 -3.66
C HIS A 76 1.01 -0.36 -3.38
N GLY A 77 1.36 -1.48 -2.77
CA GLY A 77 0.39 -2.47 -2.38
C GLY A 77 -0.62 -1.90 -1.40
N ILE A 78 -1.85 -2.36 -1.55
CA ILE A 78 -2.86 -2.28 -0.50
C ILE A 78 -3.26 -3.71 -0.16
N SER A 79 -3.59 -3.96 1.10
CA SER A 79 -4.06 -5.26 1.57
C SER A 79 -5.34 -5.08 2.37
N ILE A 80 -6.23 -6.07 2.37
CA ILE A 80 -7.52 -6.00 3.07
C ILE A 80 -7.54 -6.99 4.23
N ASP A 81 -8.07 -6.55 5.38
CA ASP A 81 -8.37 -7.41 6.51
C ASP A 81 -9.56 -6.88 7.31
N GLY A 82 -10.59 -7.70 7.41
CA GLY A 82 -11.90 -7.32 7.96
C GLY A 82 -12.45 -6.05 7.30
N ASP A 83 -12.72 -5.04 8.12
CA ASP A 83 -13.28 -3.76 7.69
C ASP A 83 -12.22 -2.74 7.22
N TYR A 84 -10.96 -3.15 7.04
CA TYR A 84 -9.86 -2.22 6.78
C TYR A 84 -9.05 -2.59 5.54
N ILE A 85 -8.67 -1.56 4.79
CA ILE A 85 -7.59 -1.62 3.81
C ILE A 85 -6.33 -1.02 4.42
N TYR A 86 -5.25 -1.79 4.48
CA TYR A 86 -3.93 -1.41 4.96
C TYR A 86 -3.03 -0.97 3.82
N LEU A 87 -2.25 0.07 4.07
CA LEU A 87 -1.25 0.59 3.15
C LEU A 87 -0.12 1.29 3.91
N MET A 88 1.04 1.43 3.26
CA MET A 88 2.13 2.24 3.78
C MET A 88 2.02 3.67 3.25
N GLY A 89 2.10 4.65 4.14
CA GLY A 89 2.05 6.07 3.79
C GLY A 89 3.28 6.84 4.27
N VAL A 90 3.43 8.06 3.76
CA VAL A 90 4.52 8.99 4.15
C VAL A 90 4.19 9.78 5.42
N GLN A 91 5.25 10.19 6.12
CA GLN A 91 5.17 10.92 7.39
C GLN A 91 5.02 12.45 7.20
N SER A 92 5.57 13.03 6.11
CA SER A 92 5.49 14.48 5.79
C SER A 92 5.73 14.74 4.29
N LEU A 93 5.52 16.00 3.84
CA LEU A 93 5.74 16.51 2.48
C LEU A 93 6.84 17.59 2.39
N ASN A 94 7.57 17.86 3.46
CA ASN A 94 8.42 19.06 3.49
C ASN A 94 9.62 18.98 2.53
N THR A 95 9.73 17.92 1.74
CA THR A 95 10.67 17.85 0.62
C THR A 95 9.91 17.62 -0.68
N GLU A 96 10.27 18.43 -1.67
CA GLU A 96 9.95 18.30 -3.10
C GLU A 96 10.43 16.95 -3.71
N PHE A 97 11.04 16.09 -2.90
CA PHE A 97 11.65 14.83 -3.27
C PHE A 97 10.97 13.66 -2.56
N TYR A 98 10.12 13.00 -3.34
CA TYR A 98 9.66 11.60 -3.44
C TYR A 98 10.39 10.43 -2.74
N TYR A 99 11.27 10.67 -1.77
CA TYR A 99 12.05 9.66 -1.05
C TYR A 99 11.93 9.76 0.48
N GLU A 100 11.08 10.66 0.99
CA GLU A 100 10.79 10.68 2.41
C GLU A 100 10.17 9.35 2.85
N ARG A 101 10.77 8.80 3.91
CA ARG A 101 10.63 7.43 4.32
C ARG A 101 9.15 7.10 4.53
N SER A 102 8.60 6.23 3.67
CA SER A 102 7.35 5.55 3.98
C SER A 102 7.58 4.82 5.29
N GLY A 103 6.74 5.06 6.28
CA GLY A 103 6.96 4.57 7.65
C GLY A 103 5.69 4.52 8.47
N VAL A 104 4.62 5.09 7.93
CA VAL A 104 3.34 5.19 8.60
C VAL A 104 2.47 4.04 8.12
N ILE A 105 2.06 3.18 9.05
CA ILE A 105 0.99 2.23 8.75
C ILE A 105 -0.30 3.04 8.71
N ARG A 106 -0.96 3.05 7.55
CA ARG A 106 -2.28 3.65 7.34
C ARG A 106 -3.31 2.55 7.24
N ARG A 107 -4.53 2.85 7.69
CA ARG A 107 -5.70 1.99 7.45
C ARG A 107 -6.88 2.82 7.00
N PHE A 108 -7.54 2.38 5.94
CA PHE A 108 -8.80 2.94 5.45
C PHE A 108 -9.94 2.07 5.96
N ASN A 109 -10.85 2.65 6.72
CA ASN A 109 -12.02 1.94 7.24
C ASN A 109 -13.12 1.90 6.18
N LEU A 110 -13.49 0.70 5.76
CA LEU A 110 -14.50 0.44 4.73
C LEU A 110 -15.92 0.83 5.13
N LYS A 111 -16.21 0.91 6.43
CA LYS A 111 -17.52 1.32 6.97
C LYS A 111 -17.62 2.83 7.14
N THR A 112 -16.63 3.45 7.78
CA THR A 112 -16.65 4.88 8.10
C THR A 112 -16.08 5.76 6.98
N LYS A 113 -15.43 5.14 5.99
CA LYS A 113 -14.79 5.81 4.84
C LYS A 113 -13.71 6.80 5.26
N ARG A 114 -13.03 6.52 6.38
CA ARG A 114 -11.96 7.35 6.93
C ARG A 114 -10.62 6.66 6.81
N LEU A 115 -9.61 7.43 6.41
CA LEU A 115 -8.21 7.02 6.47
C LEU A 115 -7.60 7.47 7.80
N GLU A 116 -6.92 6.57 8.48
CA GLU A 116 -6.31 6.81 9.78
C GLU A 116 -4.81 6.51 9.75
N LYS A 117 -4.03 7.25 10.55
CA LYS A 117 -2.68 6.83 10.95
C LYS A 117 -2.82 5.75 12.03
N ALA A 118 -2.43 4.53 11.70
CA ALA A 118 -2.57 3.35 12.55
C ALA A 118 -1.29 3.01 13.34
N GLY A 119 -0.11 3.26 12.76
CA GLY A 119 1.19 2.93 13.35
C GLY A 119 2.36 3.73 12.77
N ASP A 120 3.56 3.54 13.32
CA ASP A 120 4.77 4.26 12.94
C ASP A 120 6.00 3.33 13.04
N VAL A 121 6.36 2.72 11.92
CA VAL A 121 7.39 1.67 11.83
C VAL A 121 8.73 2.14 12.37
N PHE A 122 9.12 3.39 12.11
CA PHE A 122 10.41 3.92 12.56
C PHE A 122 10.45 4.23 14.05
N LYS A 123 9.29 4.32 14.72
CA LYS A 123 9.25 4.36 16.18
C LYS A 123 9.37 2.96 16.78
N ASP A 124 8.75 1.97 16.14
CA ASP A 124 8.75 0.59 16.63
C ASP A 124 10.11 -0.09 16.37
N VAL A 125 10.75 0.21 15.24
CA VAL A 125 12.02 -0.37 14.78
C VAL A 125 12.96 0.73 14.24
N PRO A 126 13.64 1.48 15.14
CA PRO A 126 14.43 2.67 14.77
C PRO A 126 15.60 2.42 13.81
N GLU A 127 16.11 1.19 13.76
CA GLU A 127 17.20 0.80 12.86
C GLU A 127 16.77 0.66 11.39
N VAL A 128 15.48 0.45 11.13
CA VAL A 128 14.94 0.39 9.77
C VAL A 128 14.90 1.80 9.19
N GLN A 129 15.43 1.96 7.98
CA GLN A 129 15.49 3.27 7.31
C GLN A 129 14.62 3.34 6.06
N PHE A 130 14.32 2.19 5.46
CA PHE A 130 13.44 2.07 4.31
C PHE A 130 12.48 0.91 4.55
N ILE A 131 11.23 1.08 4.14
CA ILE A 131 10.25 0.02 4.11
C ILE A 131 9.81 -0.22 2.67
N GLY A 132 9.39 -1.44 2.38
CA GLY A 132 8.71 -1.73 1.13
C GLY A 132 7.29 -1.18 1.13
N CYS A 133 6.84 -0.92 -0.08
CA CYS A 133 5.59 -0.27 -0.41
C CYS A 133 4.38 -1.22 -0.50
N ASN A 134 4.59 -2.53 -0.33
CA ASN A 134 3.58 -3.56 -0.52
C ASN A 134 3.34 -4.32 0.79
N PRO A 135 2.58 -3.73 1.73
CA PRO A 135 2.15 -4.47 2.91
C PRO A 135 1.28 -5.65 2.47
N ILE A 136 1.51 -6.81 3.07
CA ILE A 136 0.69 -8.01 2.87
C ILE A 136 -0.01 -8.32 4.18
N VAL A 137 -1.29 -8.69 4.14
CA VAL A 137 -2.02 -9.14 5.33
C VAL A 137 -2.47 -10.58 5.16
N ASP A 138 -2.27 -11.41 6.19
CA ASP A 138 -2.99 -12.68 6.34
C ASP A 138 -4.24 -12.45 7.19
N SER A 139 -5.40 -12.40 6.53
CA SER A 139 -6.68 -12.14 7.19
C SER A 139 -7.16 -13.26 8.12
N ARG A 140 -6.54 -14.46 8.08
CA ARG A 140 -6.85 -15.55 9.02
C ARG A 140 -6.22 -15.31 10.38
N THR A 141 -5.07 -14.64 10.41
CA THR A 141 -4.27 -14.41 11.62
C THR A 141 -4.21 -12.93 12.00
N HIS A 142 -4.78 -12.05 11.17
CA HIS A 142 -4.71 -10.60 11.27
C HIS A 142 -3.26 -10.09 11.35
N LEU A 143 -2.33 -10.78 10.68
CA LEU A 143 -0.93 -10.40 10.67
C LEU A 143 -0.61 -9.58 9.42
N LEU A 144 -0.05 -8.40 9.64
CA LEU A 144 0.45 -7.48 8.63
C LEU A 144 1.97 -7.61 8.51
N TYR A 145 2.43 -7.90 7.30
CA TYR A 145 3.81 -8.14 6.94
C TYR A 145 4.35 -6.95 6.16
N ILE A 146 5.40 -6.33 6.68
CA ILE A 146 6.04 -5.15 6.08
C ILE A 146 7.53 -5.46 5.91
N PRO A 147 8.06 -5.53 4.68
CA PRO A 147 9.49 -5.64 4.46
C PRO A 147 10.17 -4.31 4.80
N GLY A 148 11.36 -4.36 5.40
CA GLY A 148 12.16 -3.21 5.75
C GLY A 148 13.66 -3.46 5.61
N GLN A 149 14.46 -2.41 5.59
CA GLN A 149 15.92 -2.50 5.45
C GLN A 149 16.62 -1.30 6.10
N THR A 150 17.85 -1.49 6.58
CA THR A 150 18.67 -0.45 7.24
C THR A 150 19.24 0.59 6.28
N GLY A 151 19.26 0.31 4.98
CA GLY A 151 19.88 1.17 3.96
C GLY A 151 19.19 1.01 2.61
N ASN A 152 19.79 1.53 1.54
CA ASN A 152 19.25 1.46 0.17
C ASN A 152 20.08 0.58 -0.77
N GLY A 153 20.88 -0.33 -0.22
CA GLY A 153 21.74 -1.27 -0.93
C GLY A 153 22.95 -0.65 -1.62
N LYS A 154 23.15 0.67 -1.54
CA LYS A 154 24.23 1.38 -2.26
C LYS A 154 25.62 1.15 -1.67
N ASN A 155 25.71 0.83 -0.37
CA ASN A 155 26.99 0.79 0.37
C ASN A 155 27.35 -0.62 0.89
N GLY A 156 26.71 -1.67 0.38
CA GLY A 156 26.92 -3.05 0.82
C GLY A 156 25.61 -3.77 1.13
N PRO A 157 25.66 -5.04 1.60
CA PRO A 157 24.46 -5.76 2.03
C PRO A 157 23.87 -5.07 3.27
N ASP A 158 22.61 -4.65 3.16
CA ASP A 158 21.86 -4.11 4.30
C ASP A 158 21.31 -5.23 5.19
N ASP A 159 21.07 -4.93 6.45
CA ASP A 159 20.19 -5.77 7.24
C ASP A 159 18.76 -5.54 6.74
N ASN A 160 18.11 -6.63 6.35
CA ASN A 160 16.72 -6.62 5.92
C ASN A 160 15.86 -7.25 7.01
N TYR A 161 14.63 -6.79 7.06
CA TYR A 161 13.66 -7.18 8.06
C TYR A 161 12.36 -7.58 7.39
N LEU A 162 11.75 -8.64 7.91
CA LEU A 162 10.32 -8.84 7.82
C LEU A 162 9.71 -8.40 9.15
N LEU A 163 8.95 -7.31 9.12
CA LEU A 163 8.26 -6.78 10.28
C LEU A 163 6.85 -7.36 10.31
N ILE A 164 6.46 -7.95 11.43
CA ILE A 164 5.18 -8.63 11.61
C ILE A 164 4.38 -7.87 12.66
N TYR A 165 3.26 -7.29 12.23
CA TYR A 165 2.34 -6.55 13.07
C TYR A 165 1.07 -7.37 13.31
N ASP A 166 0.60 -7.41 14.55
CA ASP A 166 -0.73 -7.91 14.90
C ASP A 166 -1.76 -6.78 14.73
N CYS A 167 -2.72 -6.99 13.84
CA CYS A 167 -3.78 -6.05 13.49
C CYS A 167 -5.15 -6.44 14.06
N SER A 168 -5.25 -7.48 14.91
CA SER A 168 -6.51 -7.93 15.51
C SER A 168 -7.12 -6.93 16.50
N GLY A 169 -6.28 -6.03 17.05
CA GLY A 169 -6.67 -5.03 18.03
C GLY A 169 -7.08 -3.67 17.44
N ALA A 170 -7.24 -2.68 18.33
CA ALA A 170 -7.60 -1.33 17.94
C ALA A 170 -6.53 -0.60 17.11
N LYS A 171 -5.26 -1.02 17.19
CA LYS A 171 -4.12 -0.49 16.44
C LYS A 171 -3.15 -1.64 16.12
N PRO A 172 -2.43 -1.59 14.99
CA PRO A 172 -1.33 -2.51 14.70
C PRO A 172 -0.26 -2.45 15.80
N VAL A 173 0.19 -3.61 16.27
CA VAL A 173 1.28 -3.73 17.26
C VAL A 173 2.38 -4.62 16.70
N LEU A 174 3.63 -4.18 16.76
CA LEU A 174 4.76 -5.01 16.34
C LEU A 174 4.81 -6.26 17.23
N LYS A 175 4.64 -7.43 16.62
CA LYS A 175 4.66 -8.73 17.27
C LYS A 175 6.04 -9.38 17.18
N GLU A 176 6.65 -9.30 16.00
CA GLU A 176 7.92 -9.94 15.71
C GLU A 176 8.67 -9.19 14.62
N LYS A 177 10.00 -9.28 14.65
CA LYS A 177 10.86 -8.89 13.53
C LYS A 177 11.79 -10.05 13.20
N ILE A 178 11.85 -10.43 11.93
CA ILE A 178 12.79 -11.43 11.44
C ILE A 178 13.87 -10.68 10.67
N GLN A 179 15.13 -10.79 11.13
CA GLN A 179 16.27 -10.15 10.49
C GLN A 179 17.02 -11.15 9.60
N GLY A 180 17.45 -10.70 8.42
CA GLY A 180 18.34 -11.44 7.55
C GLY A 180 19.22 -10.50 6.72
N LYS A 181 20.38 -11.00 6.28
CA LYS A 181 21.22 -10.26 5.34
C LYS A 181 20.89 -10.70 3.92
N THR A 182 20.27 -9.80 3.15
CA THR A 182 20.03 -9.98 1.71
C THR A 182 20.32 -8.65 0.99
N SER A 183 20.50 -8.67 -0.32
CA SER A 183 20.63 -7.42 -1.09
C SER A 183 19.27 -6.76 -1.37
N ASN A 184 18.16 -7.50 -1.25
CA ASN A 184 16.79 -6.99 -1.45
C ASN A 184 15.72 -8.01 -0.98
N ILE A 185 14.59 -7.54 -0.43
CA ILE A 185 13.35 -8.33 -0.30
C ILE A 185 12.34 -7.80 -1.33
N ARG A 186 12.07 -8.58 -2.40
CA ARG A 186 11.07 -8.22 -3.43
C ARG A 186 9.71 -8.89 -3.28
N TYR A 187 9.67 -10.05 -2.62
CA TYR A 187 8.45 -10.85 -2.46
C TYR A 187 8.48 -11.57 -1.12
N ILE A 188 7.32 -11.69 -0.48
CA ILE A 188 7.08 -12.53 0.69
C ILE A 188 6.11 -13.62 0.24
N PHE A 189 6.53 -14.88 0.35
CA PHE A 189 5.65 -16.02 0.12
C PHE A 189 5.13 -16.49 1.48
N ILE A 190 3.81 -16.48 1.65
CA ILE A 190 3.13 -17.07 2.81
C ILE A 190 2.43 -18.32 2.29
N ASN A 191 2.77 -19.48 2.85
CA ASN A 191 2.14 -20.76 2.53
C ASN A 191 0.81 -20.94 3.27
#